data_AF-A0A7S0E8U1-F1
#
_entry.id   AF-A0A7S0E8U1-F1
#
_cell.length_a   1.000
_cell.length_b   1.000
_cell.length_c   1.000
_cell.angle_alpha   90.00
_cell.angle_beta   90.00
_cell.angle_gamma   90.00
#
_symmetry.space_group_name_H-M   'P 1'
#
loop_
_entity.id
_entity.type
_entity.pdbx_description
1 polymer ?
#
loop_
_entity_poly.entity_id
_entity_poly.type
_entity_poly.pdbx_seq_one_letter_code
_entity_poly.pdbx_strand_id
1 'polypeptide(L)'
;GSVILLQHMPFYRVNDEVCGSGRDTCKLNSHNMVMSRESPEYCKVTGGGVTFKARDESLIEGEEEVISNVHSEEILASIRPDFVIAAHLHAPCRRQLHLPSRNLSLTDEVAEITLPTMAWRMRPDAGYAIAFLRGRRRKAEEPQLIVAFCALPSEHN
;
A
#
# COMPACT_ATOMS: atom_id res chain seq x y z
N GLY A 1 -11.82 -10.14 17.63
CA GLY A 1 -11.04 -8.90 17.59
C GLY A 1 -10.23 -8.94 16.31
N SER A 2 -9.89 -7.80 15.72
CA SER A 2 -9.13 -7.77 14.47
C SER A 2 -7.63 -7.80 14.72
N VAL A 3 -6.90 -8.56 13.91
CA VAL A 3 -5.44 -8.64 13.88
C VAL A 3 -4.95 -7.79 12.71
N ILE A 4 -4.14 -6.78 13.01
CA ILE A 4 -3.48 -5.95 12.00
C ILE A 4 -1.99 -6.25 12.08
N LEU A 5 -1.41 -6.71 10.98
CA LEU A 5 0.04 -6.90 10.86
C LEU A 5 0.67 -5.59 10.39
N LEU A 6 1.50 -5.00 11.25
CA LEU A 6 2.31 -3.83 10.94
C LEU A 6 3.73 -4.29 10.62
N GLN A 7 4.23 -3.98 9.44
CA GLN A 7 5.59 -4.34 9.03
C GLN A 7 6.27 -3.22 8.25
N HIS A 8 7.59 -3.20 8.28
CA HIS A 8 8.35 -2.22 7.50
C HIS A 8 8.34 -2.58 6.01
N MET A 9 8.75 -3.82 5.69
CA MET A 9 8.83 -4.31 4.31
C MET A 9 7.50 -4.93 3.87
N PRO A 10 7.02 -4.65 2.65
CA PRO A 10 5.86 -5.31 2.09
C PRO A 10 6.13 -6.79 1.78
N PHE A 11 5.07 -7.58 1.68
CA PHE A 11 5.16 -8.95 1.20
C PHE A 11 5.60 -9.02 -0.26
N TYR A 12 6.03 -10.20 -0.67
CA TYR A 12 6.49 -10.48 -2.02
C TYR A 12 5.55 -9.95 -3.11
N ARG A 13 6.15 -9.25 -4.08
CA ARG A 13 5.57 -8.90 -5.40
C ARG A 13 6.71 -8.62 -6.37
N VAL A 14 6.44 -8.90 -7.64
CA VAL A 14 7.40 -8.66 -8.73
C VAL A 14 7.58 -7.17 -8.97
N ASN A 15 6.50 -6.40 -8.98
CA ASN A 15 6.49 -4.96 -9.21
C ASN A 15 5.22 -4.37 -8.57
N ASP A 16 4.94 -3.08 -8.77
CA ASP A 16 3.68 -2.49 -8.29
C ASP A 16 2.70 -2.04 -9.38
N GLU A 17 2.61 -2.80 -10.47
CA GLU A 17 1.54 -2.68 -11.47
C GLU A 17 0.16 -3.05 -10.88
N VAL A 18 0.14 -3.98 -9.92
CA VAL A 18 -1.09 -4.45 -9.26
C VAL A 18 -1.72 -3.45 -8.28
N CYS A 19 -1.04 -2.34 -7.98
CA CYS A 19 -1.54 -1.33 -7.05
C CYS A 19 -2.67 -0.46 -7.62
N GLY A 20 -2.98 -0.62 -8.91
CA GLY A 20 -4.01 0.13 -9.61
C GLY A 20 -3.83 1.64 -9.47
N SER A 21 -4.94 2.36 -9.30
CA SER A 21 -4.92 3.81 -9.07
C SER A 21 -4.36 4.22 -7.71
N GLY A 22 -4.08 3.27 -6.81
CA GLY A 22 -3.49 3.56 -5.50
C GLY A 22 -2.11 4.20 -5.61
N ARG A 23 -1.40 3.97 -6.71
CA ARG A 23 -0.10 4.59 -7.01
C ARG A 23 -0.22 5.88 -7.82
N ASP A 24 -1.42 6.25 -8.27
CA ASP A 24 -1.67 7.53 -8.93
C ASP A 24 -1.78 8.62 -7.86
N THR A 25 -0.66 8.96 -7.21
CA THR A 25 -0.61 10.19 -6.39
C THR A 25 -0.56 11.38 -7.34
N CYS A 26 -1.70 11.75 -7.92
CA CYS A 26 -1.79 13.01 -8.61
C CYS A 26 -1.53 14.11 -7.58
N LYS A 27 -0.65 15.06 -7.91
CA LYS A 27 -0.46 16.26 -7.10
C LYS A 27 -1.84 16.85 -6.83
N LEU A 28 -2.23 16.86 -5.57
CA LEU A 28 -3.39 17.61 -5.10
C LEU A 28 -3.05 19.08 -5.35
N ASN A 29 -3.56 19.68 -6.42
CA ASN A 29 -3.62 21.13 -6.49
C ASN A 29 -4.37 21.57 -5.23
N SER A 30 -3.76 22.48 -4.48
CA SER A 30 -4.06 22.84 -3.09
C SER A 30 -5.48 23.35 -2.83
N HIS A 31 -6.39 23.35 -3.81
CA HIS A 31 -7.64 24.09 -3.77
C HIS A 31 -8.93 23.33 -4.13
N ASN A 32 -8.95 22.05 -4.56
CA ASN A 32 -10.22 21.30 -4.62
C ASN A 32 -10.04 19.78 -4.81
N MET A 33 -10.68 19.00 -3.93
CA MET A 33 -10.76 17.54 -3.97
C MET A 33 -11.75 17.06 -5.04
N VAL A 34 -11.28 16.77 -6.26
CA VAL A 34 -11.99 15.88 -7.19
C VAL A 34 -10.97 15.11 -8.02
N MET A 35 -11.02 13.77 -7.99
CA MET A 35 -10.37 12.94 -9.01
C MET A 35 -11.10 13.18 -10.34
N SER A 36 -10.56 14.06 -11.17
CA SER A 36 -11.01 14.18 -12.56
C SER A 36 -10.38 13.07 -13.39
N ARG A 37 -11.22 12.24 -14.02
CA ARG A 37 -10.85 11.23 -15.03
C ARG A 37 -10.27 11.84 -16.31
N GLU A 38 -10.24 13.17 -16.45
CA GLU A 38 -10.04 13.84 -17.74
C GLU A 38 -8.64 14.43 -17.96
N SER A 39 -7.66 14.18 -17.10
CA SER A 39 -6.27 14.63 -17.37
C SER A 39 -5.21 13.59 -16.98
N PRO A 40 -4.98 12.57 -17.83
CA PRO A 40 -3.95 11.55 -17.59
C PRO A 40 -2.52 12.10 -17.70
N GLU A 41 -2.33 13.31 -18.24
CA GLU A 41 -1.01 13.87 -18.53
C GLU A 41 -0.25 14.38 -17.30
N TYR A 42 -0.97 14.72 -16.21
CA TYR A 42 -0.38 15.28 -14.99
C TYR A 42 -0.01 14.25 -13.92
N CYS A 43 -0.39 12.98 -14.12
CA CYS A 43 -0.12 11.89 -13.18
C CYS A 43 1.05 11.01 -13.65
N LYS A 44 1.96 11.58 -14.46
CA LYS A 44 3.21 10.92 -14.85
C LYS A 44 4.27 11.27 -13.82
N VAL A 45 4.45 10.42 -12.81
CA VAL A 45 5.63 10.48 -11.93
C VAL A 45 6.84 10.06 -12.77
N THR A 46 7.38 10.98 -13.56
CA THR A 46 8.60 10.76 -14.34
C THR A 46 9.80 10.95 -13.44
N GLY A 47 10.38 9.84 -12.97
CA GLY A 47 11.68 9.83 -12.33
C GLY A 47 11.71 9.08 -11.00
N GLY A 48 12.57 8.07 -10.93
CA GLY A 48 13.06 7.48 -9.69
C GLY A 48 13.90 8.46 -8.90
N GLY A 49 13.51 8.79 -7.66
CA GLY A 49 14.47 9.21 -6.65
C GLY A 49 15.35 8.02 -6.24
N VAL A 50 16.36 8.24 -5.40
CA VAL A 50 17.30 7.18 -4.94
C VAL A 50 16.59 5.92 -4.41
N THR A 51 15.35 6.06 -3.95
CA THR A 51 14.53 5.00 -3.35
C THR A 51 13.18 4.79 -4.04
N PHE A 52 12.92 5.41 -5.20
CA PHE A 52 11.64 5.28 -5.91
C PHE A 52 11.82 4.48 -7.18
N LYS A 53 11.04 3.40 -7.29
CA LYS A 53 10.97 2.57 -8.49
C LYS A 53 9.76 2.92 -9.34
N ALA A 54 9.86 2.68 -10.65
CA ALA A 54 8.72 2.79 -11.58
C ALA A 54 7.72 1.63 -11.41
N ARG A 55 6.54 1.70 -12.05
CA ARG A 55 5.47 0.71 -11.82
C ARG A 55 5.81 -0.70 -12.19
N ASP A 56 6.37 -0.77 -13.36
CA ASP A 56 6.83 -1.89 -14.13
C ASP A 56 8.24 -2.36 -13.71
N GLU A 57 8.94 -1.57 -12.89
CA GLU A 57 10.28 -1.93 -12.43
C GLU A 57 10.23 -3.06 -11.40
N SER A 58 11.07 -4.07 -11.62
CA SER A 58 11.16 -5.24 -10.76
C SER A 58 11.68 -4.88 -9.36
N LEU A 59 11.02 -5.44 -8.36
CA LEU A 59 11.41 -5.36 -6.97
C LEU A 59 12.35 -6.51 -6.60
N ILE A 60 13.30 -6.23 -5.72
CA ILE A 60 14.32 -7.14 -5.22
C ILE A 60 13.78 -7.81 -3.95
N GLU A 61 13.60 -9.13 -4.03
CA GLU A 61 13.14 -9.92 -2.91
C GLU A 61 14.21 -10.13 -1.84
N GLY A 62 13.79 -10.24 -0.57
CA GLY A 62 14.66 -10.40 0.59
C GLY A 62 14.63 -9.17 1.51
N GLU A 63 15.79 -8.76 2.00
CA GLU A 63 15.91 -7.61 2.93
C GLU A 63 16.02 -6.27 2.19
N GLU A 64 15.91 -6.26 0.85
CA GLU A 64 16.12 -5.06 0.03
C GLU A 64 14.84 -4.27 -0.25
N GLU A 65 13.76 -4.90 -0.71
CA GLU A 65 12.55 -4.16 -1.14
C GLU A 65 11.24 -4.85 -0.75
N VAL A 66 11.18 -6.17 -0.83
CA VAL A 66 10.02 -6.98 -0.46
C VAL A 66 10.47 -8.23 0.28
N ILE A 67 9.68 -8.70 1.25
CA ILE A 67 9.91 -10.00 1.87
C ILE A 67 9.93 -11.08 0.78
N SER A 68 10.83 -12.06 0.87
CA SER A 68 10.88 -13.15 -0.12
C SER A 68 9.57 -13.92 -0.21
N ASN A 69 9.31 -14.56 -1.36
CA ASN A 69 8.06 -15.29 -1.56
C ASN A 69 7.81 -16.34 -0.47
N VAL A 70 8.83 -17.15 -0.16
CA VAL A 70 8.76 -18.21 0.85
C VAL A 70 8.39 -17.66 2.24
N HIS A 71 9.11 -16.64 2.72
CA HIS A 71 8.82 -16.06 4.04
C HIS A 71 7.48 -15.32 4.06
N SER A 72 7.06 -14.73 2.94
CA SER A 72 5.74 -14.10 2.82
C SER A 72 4.63 -15.12 3.05
N GLU A 73 4.71 -16.28 2.38
CA GLU A 73 3.76 -17.38 2.55
C GLU A 73 3.76 -17.93 3.99
N GLU A 74 4.94 -18.13 4.58
CA GLU A 74 5.08 -18.62 5.95
C GLU A 74 4.45 -17.68 6.99
N ILE A 75 4.70 -16.37 6.87
CA ILE A 75 4.15 -15.36 7.77
C ILE A 75 2.63 -15.29 7.63
N LEU A 76 2.12 -15.24 6.40
CA LEU A 76 0.68 -15.17 6.11
C LEU A 76 -0.05 -16.44 6.60
N ALA A 77 0.53 -17.62 6.42
CA ALA A 77 -0.02 -18.88 6.93
C ALA A 77 -0.05 -18.94 8.46
N SER A 78 0.96 -18.36 9.12
CA SER A 78 1.13 -18.40 10.57
C SER A 78 0.25 -17.37 11.29
N ILE A 79 0.28 -16.11 10.86
CA ILE A 79 -0.39 -15.00 11.53
C ILE A 79 -1.86 -14.90 11.11
N ARG A 80 -2.14 -15.11 9.81
CA ARG A 80 -3.46 -14.92 9.19
C ARG A 80 -4.13 -13.60 9.61
N PRO A 81 -3.52 -12.44 9.32
CA PRO A 81 -4.06 -11.15 9.72
C PRO A 81 -5.35 -10.80 8.97
N ASP A 82 -6.17 -9.91 9.56
CA ASP A 82 -7.32 -9.31 8.87
C ASP A 82 -6.89 -8.19 7.92
N PHE A 83 -5.77 -7.51 8.23
CA PHE A 83 -5.18 -6.46 7.41
C PHE A 83 -3.65 -6.44 7.55
N VAL A 84 -2.96 -6.06 6.48
CA VAL A 84 -1.51 -5.82 6.48
C VAL A 84 -1.26 -4.36 6.13
N ILE A 85 -0.42 -3.70 6.93
CA ILE A 85 0.09 -2.35 6.65
C ILE A 85 1.62 -2.45 6.55
N ALA A 86 2.14 -2.05 5.39
CA ALA A 86 3.56 -2.07 5.05
C ALA A 86 4.06 -0.67 4.68
N ALA A 87 5.37 -0.49 4.60
CA ALA A 87 6.01 0.77 4.21
C ALA A 87 7.15 0.50 3.19
N HIS A 88 8.30 1.14 3.38
CA HIS A 88 9.56 0.91 2.68
C HIS A 88 9.65 1.38 1.22
N LEU A 89 8.68 1.05 0.36
CA LEU A 89 8.75 1.42 -1.07
C LEU A 89 8.44 2.88 -1.39
N HIS A 90 8.11 3.67 -0.37
CA HIS A 90 7.78 5.10 -0.45
C HIS A 90 6.65 5.44 -1.43
N ALA A 91 5.90 4.43 -1.88
CA ALA A 91 4.80 4.55 -2.81
C ALA A 91 3.53 3.97 -2.19
N PRO A 92 2.39 4.66 -2.31
CA PRO A 92 1.13 4.09 -1.90
C PRO A 92 0.76 2.91 -2.80
N CYS A 93 0.36 1.82 -2.17
CA CYS A 93 -0.15 0.64 -2.85
C CYS A 93 -1.30 0.04 -2.06
N ARG A 94 -2.31 -0.46 -2.77
CA ARG A 94 -3.32 -1.34 -2.23
C ARG A 94 -3.39 -2.59 -3.09
N ARG A 95 -3.28 -3.76 -2.49
CA ARG A 95 -3.43 -5.04 -3.18
C ARG A 95 -4.08 -6.09 -2.29
N GLN A 96 -4.56 -7.15 -2.92
CA GLN A 96 -5.02 -8.35 -2.23
C GLN A 96 -3.91 -9.40 -2.22
N LEU A 97 -3.73 -10.06 -1.08
CA LEU A 97 -2.83 -11.18 -0.90
C LEU A 97 -3.67 -12.44 -0.75
N HIS A 98 -3.33 -13.48 -1.49
CA HIS A 98 -3.92 -14.79 -1.27
C HIS A 98 -3.31 -15.38 0.00
N LEU A 99 -4.17 -15.78 0.95
CA LEU A 99 -3.75 -16.57 2.09
C LEU A 99 -3.60 -18.03 1.67
N PRO A 100 -2.53 -18.71 2.10
CA PRO A 100 -2.39 -20.15 1.88
C PRO A 100 -3.62 -20.90 2.40
N SER A 101 -4.21 -21.73 1.53
CA SER A 101 -5.45 -22.44 1.82
C SER A 101 -5.25 -23.46 2.96
N ARG A 102 -6.14 -23.44 3.96
CA ARG A 102 -6.22 -24.50 4.98
C ARG A 102 -7.08 -25.68 4.53
N ASN A 103 -8.04 -25.42 3.64
CA ASN A 103 -8.97 -26.38 3.07
C ASN A 103 -9.23 -25.95 1.62
N LEU A 104 -8.99 -26.84 0.67
CA LEU A 104 -9.00 -26.71 -0.81
C LEU A 104 -10.19 -25.98 -1.47
N SER A 105 -11.13 -25.41 -0.73
CA SER A 105 -12.40 -24.90 -1.24
C SER A 105 -12.60 -23.37 -1.20
N LEU A 106 -11.77 -22.60 -0.50
CA LEU A 106 -11.89 -21.13 -0.44
C LEU A 106 -10.49 -20.48 -0.47
N THR A 107 -10.31 -19.54 -1.39
CA THR A 107 -9.18 -18.60 -1.40
C THR A 107 -9.52 -17.47 -0.45
N ASP A 108 -9.00 -17.53 0.77
CA ASP A 108 -9.10 -16.38 1.68
C ASP A 108 -8.13 -15.30 1.19
N GLU A 109 -8.58 -14.05 1.13
CA GLU A 109 -7.75 -12.91 0.75
C GLU A 109 -7.57 -11.95 1.92
N VAL A 110 -6.40 -11.32 2.00
CA VAL A 110 -6.13 -10.22 2.94
C VAL A 110 -5.62 -8.99 2.20
N ALA A 111 -6.11 -7.82 2.60
CA ALA A 111 -5.64 -6.56 2.02
C ALA A 111 -4.28 -6.17 2.59
N GLU A 112 -3.32 -5.90 1.71
CA GLU A 112 -2.07 -5.20 2.03
C GLU A 112 -2.13 -3.76 1.54
N ILE A 113 -1.80 -2.84 2.44
CA ILE A 113 -1.67 -1.41 2.17
C ILE A 113 -0.22 -1.01 2.39
N THR A 114 0.48 -0.59 1.34
CA THR A 114 1.80 0.05 1.44
C THR A 114 1.63 1.55 1.58
N LEU A 115 2.29 2.15 2.58
CA LEU A 115 2.20 3.56 2.89
C LEU A 115 3.27 4.39 2.17
N PRO A 116 2.96 5.65 1.80
CA PRO A 116 3.97 6.60 1.33
C PRO A 116 4.92 7.02 2.47
N THR A 117 6.04 7.64 2.12
CA THR A 117 6.99 8.20 3.08
C THR A 117 6.66 9.64 3.47
N MET A 118 6.83 9.99 4.74
CA MET A 118 6.69 11.36 5.26
C MET A 118 7.99 12.17 5.15
N ALA A 119 8.87 11.85 4.19
CA ALA A 119 10.19 12.46 4.06
C ALA A 119 10.38 13.22 2.74
N TRP A 120 10.60 14.54 2.81
CA TRP A 120 10.73 15.44 1.65
C TRP A 120 11.94 15.19 0.73
N ARG A 121 12.93 14.40 1.16
CA ARG A 121 14.13 14.09 0.35
C ARG A 121 13.97 12.86 -0.54
N MET A 122 12.79 12.25 -0.53
CA MET A 122 12.47 11.04 -1.30
C MET A 122 11.42 11.40 -2.37
N ARG A 123 11.46 10.68 -3.50
CA ARG A 123 10.40 10.72 -4.52
C ARG A 123 9.51 9.49 -4.33
N PRO A 124 8.21 9.53 -4.70
CA PRO A 124 7.46 10.72 -5.12
C PRO A 124 7.31 11.70 -3.94
N ASP A 125 6.67 12.86 -4.17
CA ASP A 125 6.51 13.86 -3.10
C ASP A 125 5.94 13.24 -1.83
N ALA A 126 6.48 13.67 -0.68
CA ALA A 126 6.17 13.10 0.61
C ALA A 126 4.67 13.16 0.94
N GLY A 127 4.20 12.13 1.62
CA GLY A 127 2.80 11.97 1.98
C GLY A 127 2.62 11.16 3.26
N TYR A 128 1.36 10.95 3.62
CA TYR A 128 0.96 10.14 4.76
C TYR A 128 -0.36 9.44 4.44
N ALA A 129 -0.79 8.54 5.33
CA ALA A 129 -2.11 7.95 5.23
C ALA A 129 -2.84 8.00 6.56
N ILE A 130 -4.17 8.10 6.49
CA ILE A 130 -5.06 7.96 7.64
C ILE A 130 -5.83 6.67 7.45
N ALA A 131 -5.76 5.79 8.46
CA ALA A 131 -6.45 4.50 8.46
C ALA A 131 -7.54 4.47 9.54
N PHE A 132 -8.77 4.17 9.14
CA PHE A 132 -9.91 4.01 10.02
C PHE A 132 -10.32 2.54 10.07
N LEU A 133 -10.20 1.92 11.25
CA LEU A 133 -10.74 0.59 11.50
C LEU A 133 -12.19 0.71 11.95
N ARG A 134 -13.11 0.24 11.12
CA ARG A 134 -14.55 0.23 11.38
C ARG A 134 -15.01 -1.18 11.71
N GLY A 135 -15.64 -1.34 12.87
CA GLY A 135 -16.22 -2.60 13.33
C GLY A 135 -16.75 -2.45 14.75
N ARG A 136 -18.08 -2.55 14.94
CA ARG A 136 -18.68 -2.48 16.28
C ARG A 136 -18.58 -3.85 16.95
N ARG A 137 -18.13 -3.89 18.22
CA ARG A 137 -18.11 -5.06 19.13
C ARG A 137 -19.45 -5.83 19.28
N ARG A 138 -20.54 -5.48 18.58
CA ARG A 138 -21.90 -5.99 18.85
C ARG A 138 -22.68 -6.52 17.63
N LYS A 139 -22.16 -6.48 16.40
CA LYS A 139 -22.79 -7.16 15.25
C LYS A 139 -21.72 -7.86 14.42
N ALA A 140 -22.08 -9.00 13.84
CA ALA A 140 -21.28 -9.86 12.97
C ALA A 140 -20.91 -9.19 11.62
N GLU A 141 -20.57 -7.91 11.64
CA GLU A 141 -20.02 -7.22 10.47
C GLU A 141 -18.52 -7.49 10.43
N GLU A 142 -18.03 -7.90 9.25
CA GLU A 142 -16.60 -8.02 9.00
C GLU A 142 -15.90 -6.68 9.29
N PRO A 143 -14.70 -6.71 9.88
CA PRO A 143 -13.95 -5.50 10.11
C PRO A 143 -13.65 -4.84 8.76
N GLN A 144 -13.70 -3.51 8.71
CA GLN A 144 -13.38 -2.75 7.51
C GLN A 144 -12.23 -1.78 7.81
N LEU A 145 -11.19 -1.81 6.99
CA LEU A 145 -10.11 -0.84 7.02
C LEU A 145 -10.28 0.15 5.86
N ILE A 146 -10.57 1.40 6.21
CA ILE A 146 -10.69 2.51 5.26
C ILE A 146 -9.40 3.31 5.33
N VAL A 147 -8.68 3.42 4.22
CA VAL A 147 -7.43 4.17 4.13
C VAL A 147 -7.57 5.31 3.15
N ALA A 148 -7.17 6.50 3.58
CA ALA A 148 -7.04 7.69 2.73
C ALA A 148 -5.56 8.09 2.68
N PHE A 149 -5.02 8.26 1.47
CA PHE A 149 -3.68 8.80 1.25
C PHE A 149 -3.73 10.32 1.12
N CYS A 150 -2.76 11.00 1.70
CA CYS A 150 -2.69 12.46 1.79
C CYS A 150 -1.30 12.94 1.38
N ALA A 151 -1.23 14.07 0.68
CA ALA A 151 0.03 14.76 0.40
C ALA A 151 0.45 15.57 1.63
N LEU A 152 1.76 15.74 1.85
CA LEU A 152 2.24 16.76 2.78
C LEU A 152 2.00 18.16 2.21
N PRO A 153 1.61 19.13 3.04
CA PRO A 153 1.57 20.52 2.62
C PRO A 153 2.96 21.00 2.19
N SER A 154 3.02 21.93 1.24
CA SER A 154 4.28 22.60 0.88
C SER A 154 4.75 23.44 2.07
N GLU A 155 5.88 23.10 2.68
CA GLU A 155 6.52 23.94 3.70
C GLU A 155 7.35 25.08 3.10
N HIS A 156 7.49 25.10 1.77
CA HIS A 156 8.14 26.17 1.02
C HIS A 156 7.07 26.97 0.28
N ASN A 157 6.79 28.18 0.78
CA ASN A 157 6.12 29.26 0.06
C ASN A 157 7.18 30.13 -0.63
#